data_AF-A0A4V6M0P7-F1
#
_entry.id   AF-A0A4V6M0P7-F1
#
_cell.length_a   1.000
_cell.length_b   1.000
_cell.length_c   1.000
_cell.angle_alpha   90.00
_cell.angle_beta   90.00
_cell.angle_gamma   90.00
#
_symmetry.space_group_name_H-M   'P 1'
#
loop_
_entity.id
_entity.type
_entity.pdbx_description
1 polymer ?
#
loop_
_entity_poly.entity_id
_entity_poly.type
_entity_poly.pdbx_seq_one_letter_code
_entity_poly.pdbx_strand_id
1 'polypeptide(L)'
;MRQILFTIPVLKEQFPPDGIPLYGFGAMLFVTFIMVTWWGTARARKIGLEGSRFQDFTIWVFISGIVGARILYMAQYANQFPDQSLLGLAGAFFKIWEGGIVFYGSALGGVIGYGLFYWFVMRRLNVSGWQLADAVAPLLAMGLAIGRIGCYLNGCCWGQAANAEACPVPLGPAHFPLLPAHARGQLVNEKFLQTSTGFAIKPRERGMMFEDPRAVVTVVEVGSPAEKAGLQPGDRVVKVSDRGRLQPNAIIVEFAGPEEKVKPVADALEAAGATVTREPGGRVRAAFDELPAYLKGRMEAEKIPGDVPLMTTDRLDELARDWPRGKAYLTLGVERGGQVIDLPPFAPETVGLYPTQLYETVSMVLLILVLLAYYPYRRHDGQLMVVLMIGYAIHRFINESLRIEPSYNGGLTLSQWGSVIVLGSALAIEAYLWRVMPSRWAATAAPRPAPGPAVEKPA
;
A
#
# COMPACT_ATOMS: atom_id res chain seq x y z
N MET A 1 -3.96 1.40 7.67
CA MET A 1 -4.95 2.45 7.31
C MET A 1 -4.56 2.98 5.94
N ARG A 2 -5.52 3.36 5.08
CA ARG A 2 -5.27 3.63 3.64
C ARG A 2 -5.64 5.08 3.34
N GLN A 3 -4.84 5.77 2.53
CA GLN A 3 -5.14 7.14 2.10
C GLN A 3 -6.43 7.13 1.27
N ILE A 4 -7.45 7.82 1.77
CA ILE A 4 -8.75 7.98 1.13
C ILE A 4 -8.60 9.15 0.15
N LEU A 5 -8.89 8.91 -1.12
CA LEU A 5 -8.83 9.94 -2.15
C LEU A 5 -10.08 10.82 -2.10
N PHE A 6 -11.25 10.19 -2.00
CA PHE A 6 -12.53 10.84 -1.74
C PHE A 6 -13.51 9.81 -1.17
N THR A 7 -14.57 10.30 -0.51
CA THR A 7 -15.66 9.48 0.01
C THR A 7 -16.88 9.64 -0.89
N ILE A 8 -17.56 8.52 -1.15
CA ILE A 8 -18.87 8.55 -1.80
C ILE A 8 -19.90 8.69 -0.67
N PRO A 9 -20.74 9.74 -0.66
CA PRO A 9 -21.62 10.08 0.47
C PRO A 9 -22.86 9.16 0.56
N VAL A 10 -22.65 7.85 0.46
CA VAL A 10 -23.64 6.78 0.48
C VAL A 10 -23.27 5.80 1.59
N LEU A 11 -24.27 5.15 2.22
CA LEU A 11 -24.09 4.21 3.34
C LEU A 11 -23.32 4.80 4.54
N LYS A 12 -23.58 6.07 4.90
CA LYS A 12 -22.94 6.76 6.03
C LYS A 12 -23.10 6.04 7.38
N GLU A 13 -24.22 5.33 7.57
CA GLU A 13 -24.48 4.55 8.78
C GLU A 13 -23.56 3.31 8.89
N GLN A 14 -23.19 2.70 7.75
CA GLN A 14 -22.30 1.53 7.71
C GLN A 14 -20.82 1.94 7.57
N PHE A 15 -20.55 3.12 7.02
CA PHE A 15 -19.21 3.70 6.84
C PHE A 15 -19.13 5.14 7.39
N PRO A 16 -19.20 5.34 8.72
CA PRO A 16 -19.06 6.66 9.32
C PRO A 16 -17.61 7.19 9.22
N PRO A 17 -17.38 8.53 9.13
CA PRO A 17 -18.38 9.62 9.15
C PRO A 17 -18.93 10.03 7.76
N ASP A 18 -18.19 9.79 6.68
CA ASP A 18 -18.42 10.45 5.39
C ASP A 18 -18.91 9.52 4.25
N GLY A 19 -19.18 8.24 4.53
CA GLY A 19 -19.63 7.24 3.54
C GLY A 19 -18.51 6.32 3.05
N ILE A 20 -18.74 5.62 1.93
CA ILE A 20 -17.80 4.61 1.41
C ILE A 20 -16.46 5.26 1.02
N PRO A 21 -15.33 4.85 1.63
CA PRO A 21 -14.02 5.40 1.29
C PRO A 21 -13.49 4.81 -0.02
N LEU A 22 -13.15 5.67 -0.99
CA LEU A 22 -12.43 5.25 -2.19
C LEU A 22 -10.92 5.49 -2.01
N TYR A 23 -10.15 4.41 -2.06
CA TYR A 23 -8.70 4.46 -1.87
C TYR A 23 -7.96 4.80 -3.18
N GLY A 24 -6.87 5.57 -3.07
CA GLY A 24 -6.06 5.96 -4.23
C GLY A 24 -5.61 4.77 -5.09
N PHE A 25 -5.14 3.69 -4.45
CA PHE A 25 -4.74 2.47 -5.16
C PHE A 25 -5.90 1.82 -5.93
N GLY A 26 -7.08 1.69 -5.31
CA GLY A 26 -8.25 1.09 -5.97
C GLY A 26 -8.74 1.93 -7.15
N ALA A 27 -8.74 3.26 -7.00
CA ALA A 27 -9.06 4.17 -8.09
C ALA A 27 -8.09 4.03 -9.27
N MET A 28 -6.79 3.92 -9.01
CA MET A 28 -5.79 3.72 -10.07
C MET A 28 -5.89 2.35 -10.75
N LEU A 29 -6.28 1.29 -10.03
CA LEU A 29 -6.59 -0.01 -10.66
C LEU A 29 -7.79 0.07 -11.60
N PHE A 30 -8.83 0.81 -11.23
CA PHE A 30 -9.99 1.04 -12.10
C PHE A 30 -9.60 1.82 -13.36
N VAL A 31 -8.84 2.91 -13.21
CA VAL A 31 -8.28 3.66 -14.33
C VAL A 31 -7.41 2.77 -15.21
N THR A 32 -6.58 1.92 -14.62
CA THR A 32 -5.76 0.94 -15.34
C THR A 32 -6.62 0.02 -16.21
N PHE A 33 -7.68 -0.55 -15.63
CA PHE A 33 -8.58 -1.46 -16.35
C PHE A 33 -9.24 -0.76 -17.55
N ILE A 34 -9.74 0.46 -17.38
CA ILE A 34 -10.34 1.25 -18.47
C ILE A 34 -9.31 1.53 -19.56
N MET A 35 -8.14 2.06 -19.18
CA MET A 35 -7.11 2.47 -20.13
C MET A 35 -6.55 1.28 -20.93
N VAL A 36 -6.28 0.16 -20.26
CA VAL A 36 -5.80 -1.08 -20.88
C VAL A 36 -6.85 -1.65 -21.83
N THR A 37 -8.12 -1.64 -21.43
CA THR A 37 -9.22 -2.13 -22.27
C THR A 37 -9.39 -1.25 -23.50
N TRP A 38 -9.45 0.07 -23.32
CA TRP A 38 -9.64 1.03 -24.41
C TRP A 38 -8.49 1.00 -25.42
N TRP A 39 -7.25 1.15 -24.94
CA TRP A 39 -6.08 1.14 -25.81
C TRP A 39 -5.83 -0.25 -26.40
N GLY A 40 -6.09 -1.30 -25.62
CA GLY A 40 -5.96 -2.68 -26.06
C GLY A 40 -6.94 -3.05 -27.15
N THR A 41 -8.21 -2.61 -27.09
CA THR A 41 -9.17 -2.77 -28.20
C THR A 41 -8.65 -2.10 -29.48
N ALA A 42 -8.06 -0.91 -29.38
CA ALA A 42 -7.49 -0.24 -30.56
C ALA A 42 -6.29 -1.01 -31.15
N ARG A 43 -5.45 -1.62 -30.32
CA ARG A 43 -4.31 -2.44 -30.76
C ARG A 43 -4.73 -3.81 -31.30
N ALA A 44 -5.71 -4.45 -30.67
CA ALA A 44 -6.29 -5.72 -31.09
C ALA A 44 -6.85 -5.64 -32.52
N ARG A 45 -7.54 -4.55 -32.86
CA ARG A 45 -8.04 -4.31 -34.23
C ARG A 45 -6.93 -4.28 -35.28
N LYS A 46 -5.72 -3.83 -34.94
CA LYS A 46 -4.58 -3.78 -35.88
C LYS A 46 -4.02 -5.16 -36.21
N ILE A 47 -4.24 -6.16 -35.36
CA ILE A 47 -3.84 -7.55 -35.58
C ILE A 47 -4.99 -8.42 -36.08
N GLY A 48 -6.12 -7.81 -36.48
CA GLY A 48 -7.29 -8.54 -36.98
C GLY A 48 -8.17 -9.17 -35.90
N LEU A 49 -7.94 -8.85 -34.61
CA LEU A 49 -8.80 -9.30 -33.51
C LEU A 49 -9.95 -8.32 -33.30
N GLU A 50 -11.18 -8.85 -33.25
CA GLU A 50 -12.38 -8.05 -32.97
C GLU A 50 -12.28 -7.38 -31.59
N GLY A 51 -12.72 -6.12 -31.51
CA GLY A 51 -12.60 -5.34 -30.27
C GLY A 51 -13.38 -5.93 -29.08
N SER A 52 -14.55 -6.50 -29.33
CA SER A 52 -15.37 -7.20 -28.33
C SER A 52 -14.64 -8.41 -27.74
N ARG A 53 -14.01 -9.22 -28.60
CA ARG A 53 -13.22 -10.39 -28.18
C ARG A 53 -12.03 -10.03 -27.31
N PHE A 54 -11.42 -8.87 -27.55
CA PHE A 54 -10.37 -8.37 -26.68
C PHE A 54 -10.90 -7.94 -25.30
N GLN A 55 -12.12 -7.39 -25.23
CA GLN A 55 -12.78 -7.05 -23.97
C GLN A 55 -13.14 -8.31 -23.18
N ASP A 56 -13.73 -9.32 -23.85
CA ASP A 56 -14.00 -10.64 -23.27
C ASP A 56 -12.71 -11.25 -22.69
N PHE A 57 -11.63 -11.21 -23.46
CA PHE A 57 -10.30 -11.66 -23.03
C PHE A 57 -9.82 -10.93 -21.78
N THR A 58 -9.93 -9.59 -21.77
CA THR A 58 -9.46 -8.76 -20.66
C THR A 58 -10.23 -9.06 -19.38
N ILE A 59 -11.57 -9.17 -19.46
CA ILE A 59 -12.42 -9.53 -18.33
C ILE A 59 -12.10 -10.93 -17.83
N TRP A 60 -11.93 -11.89 -18.75
CA TRP A 60 -11.60 -13.27 -18.41
C TRP A 60 -10.29 -13.39 -17.64
N VAL A 61 -9.23 -12.75 -18.15
CA VAL A 61 -7.91 -12.74 -17.49
C VAL A 61 -7.99 -12.02 -16.16
N PHE A 62 -8.70 -10.89 -16.07
CA PHE A 62 -8.88 -10.15 -14.83
C PHE A 62 -9.56 -11.00 -13.74
N ILE A 63 -10.67 -11.68 -14.06
CA ILE A 63 -11.38 -12.56 -13.12
C ILE A 63 -10.49 -13.72 -12.71
N SER A 64 -9.84 -14.40 -13.66
CA SER A 64 -8.94 -15.52 -13.37
C SER A 64 -7.76 -15.11 -12.47
N GLY A 65 -7.26 -13.87 -12.64
CA GLY A 65 -6.23 -13.29 -11.79
C GLY A 65 -6.73 -13.07 -10.36
N ILE A 66 -7.92 -12.49 -10.17
CA ILE A 66 -8.50 -12.31 -8.83
C ILE A 66 -8.70 -13.66 -8.14
N VAL A 67 -9.27 -14.63 -8.86
CA VAL A 67 -9.52 -15.98 -8.34
C VAL A 67 -8.19 -16.64 -7.94
N GLY A 68 -7.19 -16.64 -8.81
CA GLY A 68 -5.87 -17.21 -8.51
C GLY A 68 -5.19 -16.53 -7.33
N ALA A 69 -5.29 -15.20 -7.23
CA ALA A 69 -4.74 -14.42 -6.12
C ALA A 69 -5.38 -14.78 -4.78
N ARG A 70 -6.70 -15.02 -4.78
CA ARG A 70 -7.44 -15.40 -3.58
C ARG A 70 -7.15 -16.85 -3.16
N ILE A 71 -7.12 -17.78 -4.11
CA ILE A 71 -6.79 -19.18 -3.84
C ILE A 71 -5.39 -19.29 -3.23
N LEU A 72 -4.40 -18.61 -3.82
CA LEU A 72 -3.03 -18.69 -3.30
C LEU A 72 -2.90 -18.04 -1.91
N TYR A 73 -3.61 -16.93 -1.66
CA TYR A 73 -3.68 -16.36 -0.32
C TYR A 73 -4.24 -17.37 0.69
N MET A 74 -5.37 -17.99 0.38
CA MET A 74 -5.99 -18.97 1.27
C MET A 74 -5.11 -20.19 1.49
N ALA A 75 -4.37 -20.65 0.47
CA ALA A 75 -3.43 -21.74 0.61
C ALA A 75 -2.22 -21.36 1.48
N GLN A 76 -1.67 -20.16 1.31
CA GLN A 76 -0.51 -19.70 2.07
C GLN A 76 -0.84 -19.43 3.54
N TYR A 77 -2.02 -18.90 3.82
CA TYR A 77 -2.48 -18.53 5.16
C TYR A 77 -3.53 -19.51 5.69
N ALA A 78 -3.56 -20.75 5.18
CA ALA A 78 -4.55 -21.77 5.54
C ALA A 78 -4.67 -21.93 7.06
N ASN A 79 -3.54 -21.95 7.77
CA ASN A 79 -3.49 -22.15 9.22
C ASN A 79 -4.07 -20.98 10.06
N GLN A 80 -4.36 -19.83 9.45
CA GLN A 80 -4.92 -18.66 10.14
C GLN A 80 -6.45 -18.62 10.06
N PHE A 81 -7.09 -19.51 9.30
CA PHE A 81 -8.54 -19.56 9.21
C PHE A 81 -9.12 -20.38 10.37
N PRO A 82 -10.03 -19.79 11.18
CA PRO A 82 -10.59 -20.46 12.36
C PRO A 82 -11.52 -21.63 11.99
N ASP A 83 -12.12 -21.61 10.79
CA ASP A 83 -12.98 -22.69 10.28
C ASP A 83 -12.36 -23.31 9.02
N GLN A 84 -11.87 -24.54 9.15
CA GLN A 84 -11.23 -25.32 8.09
C GLN A 84 -12.23 -26.18 7.29
N SER A 85 -13.53 -26.10 7.60
CA SER A 85 -14.55 -26.81 6.83
C SER A 85 -14.67 -26.25 5.40
N LEU A 86 -15.11 -27.06 4.44
CA LEU A 86 -15.30 -26.62 3.05
C LEU A 86 -16.28 -25.44 2.92
N LEU A 87 -17.31 -25.40 3.76
CA LEU A 87 -18.28 -24.29 3.80
C LEU A 87 -17.66 -23.02 4.41
N GLY A 88 -16.87 -23.14 5.47
CA GLY A 88 -16.12 -22.03 6.08
C GLY A 88 -15.10 -21.44 5.11
N LEU A 89 -14.35 -22.29 4.40
CA LEU A 89 -13.40 -21.87 3.37
C LEU A 89 -14.09 -21.23 2.17
N ALA A 90 -15.23 -21.75 1.71
CA ALA A 90 -16.01 -21.13 0.64
C ALA A 90 -16.53 -19.74 1.06
N GLY A 91 -17.03 -19.59 2.29
CA GLY A 91 -17.41 -18.30 2.84
C GLY A 91 -16.22 -17.33 2.93
N ALA A 92 -15.07 -17.81 3.39
CA ALA A 92 -13.83 -17.04 3.43
C ALA A 92 -13.37 -16.62 2.03
N PHE A 93 -13.54 -17.45 1.00
CA PHE A 93 -13.17 -17.11 -0.38
C PHE A 93 -13.85 -15.81 -0.85
N PHE A 94 -15.15 -15.65 -0.62
CA PHE A 94 -15.92 -14.49 -1.06
C PHE A 94 -15.65 -13.21 -0.24
N LYS A 95 -15.11 -13.33 0.98
CA LYS A 95 -14.76 -12.20 1.87
C LYS A 95 -13.51 -11.44 1.41
N ILE A 96 -13.49 -11.01 0.15
CA ILE A 96 -12.37 -10.27 -0.46
C ILE A 96 -12.23 -8.86 0.16
N TRP A 97 -13.31 -8.31 0.72
CA TRP A 97 -13.31 -7.00 1.38
C TRP A 97 -12.51 -6.95 2.69
N GLU A 98 -12.24 -8.11 3.32
CA GLU A 98 -11.34 -8.21 4.48
C GLU A 98 -9.85 -8.12 4.05
N GLY A 99 -9.58 -8.03 2.74
CA GLY A 99 -8.24 -8.08 2.16
C GLY A 99 -7.84 -9.50 1.78
N GLY A 100 -6.53 -9.75 1.63
CA GLY A 100 -6.00 -11.09 1.34
C GLY A 100 -5.98 -11.46 -0.14
N ILE A 101 -5.17 -10.73 -0.90
CA ILE A 101 -4.90 -10.99 -2.32
C ILE A 101 -3.37 -11.08 -2.46
N VAL A 102 -2.87 -12.20 -2.99
CA VAL A 102 -1.42 -12.39 -3.21
C VAL A 102 -1.09 -12.17 -4.69
N PHE A 103 -0.11 -11.30 -4.95
CA PHE A 103 0.33 -10.96 -6.30
C PHE A 103 0.71 -12.19 -7.13
N TYR A 104 1.50 -13.12 -6.58
CA TYR A 104 1.93 -14.32 -7.30
C TYR A 104 0.75 -15.20 -7.74
N GLY A 105 -0.33 -15.23 -6.94
CA GLY A 105 -1.54 -15.97 -7.29
C GLY A 105 -2.28 -15.31 -8.45
N SER A 106 -2.24 -13.98 -8.55
CA SER A 106 -2.81 -13.26 -9.69
C SER A 106 -2.06 -13.53 -10.99
N ALA A 107 -0.74 -13.61 -10.94
CA ALA A 107 0.09 -13.93 -12.10
C ALA A 107 -0.18 -15.37 -12.57
N LEU A 108 -0.18 -16.34 -11.65
CA LEU A 108 -0.47 -17.74 -11.98
C LEU A 108 -1.91 -17.91 -12.50
N GLY A 109 -2.88 -17.32 -11.82
CA GLY A 109 -4.29 -17.33 -12.23
C GLY A 109 -4.49 -16.72 -13.62
N GLY A 110 -3.82 -15.61 -13.92
CA GLY A 110 -3.85 -14.97 -15.23
C GLY A 110 -3.23 -15.83 -16.34
N VAL A 111 -2.12 -16.52 -16.08
CA VAL A 111 -1.51 -17.46 -17.05
C VAL A 111 -2.43 -18.64 -17.34
N ILE A 112 -3.02 -19.24 -16.30
CA ILE A 112 -4.01 -20.31 -16.45
C ILE A 112 -5.24 -19.80 -17.20
N GLY A 113 -5.75 -18.62 -16.84
CA GLY A 113 -6.87 -17.97 -17.50
C GLY A 113 -6.62 -17.70 -18.98
N TYR A 114 -5.43 -17.20 -19.32
CA TYR A 114 -4.97 -17.05 -20.71
C TYR A 114 -4.96 -18.40 -21.44
N GLY A 115 -4.41 -19.45 -20.83
CA GLY A 115 -4.36 -20.79 -21.41
C GLY A 115 -5.75 -21.36 -21.71
N LEU A 116 -6.70 -21.19 -20.79
CA LEU A 116 -8.09 -21.60 -20.96
C LEU A 116 -8.78 -20.78 -22.06
N PHE A 117 -8.65 -19.45 -22.04
CA PHE A 117 -9.20 -18.59 -23.09
C PHE A 117 -8.62 -18.93 -24.46
N TYR A 118 -7.32 -19.23 -24.50
CA TYR A 118 -6.66 -19.68 -25.71
C TYR A 118 -7.29 -20.98 -26.22
N TRP A 119 -7.46 -21.97 -25.35
CA TRP A 119 -8.02 -23.27 -25.70
C TRP A 119 -9.46 -23.20 -26.21
N PHE A 120 -10.34 -22.47 -25.51
CA PHE A 120 -11.77 -22.42 -25.80
C PHE A 120 -12.14 -21.43 -26.92
N VAL A 121 -11.47 -20.29 -26.98
CA VAL A 121 -11.87 -19.16 -27.83
C VAL A 121 -10.80 -18.88 -28.88
N MET A 122 -9.56 -18.60 -28.47
CA MET A 122 -8.54 -18.07 -29.38
C MET A 122 -8.10 -19.07 -30.45
N ARG A 123 -8.08 -20.38 -30.17
CA ARG A 123 -7.75 -21.41 -31.17
C ARG A 123 -8.69 -21.43 -32.38
N ARG A 124 -9.89 -20.85 -32.24
CA ARG A 124 -10.86 -20.71 -33.33
C ARG A 124 -10.68 -19.39 -34.10
N LEU A 125 -9.75 -18.54 -33.67
CA LEU A 125 -9.43 -17.26 -34.28
C LEU A 125 -8.07 -17.38 -34.99
N ASN A 126 -7.94 -16.75 -36.17
CA ASN A 126 -6.71 -16.77 -36.97
C ASN A 126 -5.62 -15.81 -36.45
N VAL A 127 -5.54 -15.60 -35.12
CA VAL A 127 -4.60 -14.66 -34.49
C VAL A 127 -3.60 -15.44 -33.66
N SER A 128 -2.31 -15.25 -33.93
CA SER A 128 -1.26 -15.96 -33.21
C SER A 128 -1.09 -15.43 -31.78
N GLY A 129 -0.75 -16.32 -30.83
CA GLY A 129 -0.46 -15.90 -29.45
C GLY A 129 0.69 -14.88 -29.37
N TRP A 130 1.64 -14.95 -30.29
CA TRP A 130 2.75 -13.99 -30.39
C TRP A 130 2.30 -12.61 -30.88
N GLN A 131 1.32 -12.55 -31.79
CA GLN A 131 0.70 -11.28 -32.22
C GLN A 131 -0.06 -10.63 -31.08
N LEU A 132 -0.79 -11.44 -30.30
CA LEU A 132 -1.46 -10.95 -29.10
C LEU A 132 -0.44 -10.47 -28.05
N ALA A 133 0.67 -11.19 -27.85
CA ALA A 133 1.74 -10.78 -26.96
C ALA A 133 2.33 -9.41 -27.36
N ASP A 134 2.61 -9.19 -28.64
CA ASP A 134 3.07 -7.88 -29.14
C ASP A 134 2.02 -6.77 -28.97
N ALA A 135 0.73 -7.10 -29.11
CA ALA A 135 -0.34 -6.14 -28.90
C ALA A 135 -0.47 -5.75 -27.42
N VAL A 136 -0.31 -6.72 -26.51
CA VAL A 136 -0.48 -6.57 -25.06
C VAL A 136 0.76 -6.02 -24.35
N ALA A 137 1.97 -6.21 -24.88
CA ALA A 137 3.22 -5.77 -24.25
C ALA A 137 3.20 -4.29 -23.75
N PRO A 138 2.87 -3.28 -24.57
CA PRO A 138 2.80 -1.89 -24.08
C PRO A 138 1.64 -1.66 -23.10
N LEU A 139 0.58 -2.47 -23.15
CA LEU A 139 -0.52 -2.39 -22.19
C LEU A 139 -0.10 -2.88 -20.80
N LEU A 140 0.75 -3.90 -20.72
CA LEU A 140 1.32 -4.37 -19.46
C LEU A 140 2.19 -3.29 -18.81
N ALA A 141 3.06 -2.65 -19.58
CA ALA A 141 3.86 -1.52 -19.10
C ALA A 141 2.97 -0.36 -18.62
N MET A 142 1.87 -0.05 -19.32
CA MET A 142 0.92 0.97 -18.89
C MET A 142 0.23 0.60 -17.58
N GLY A 143 -0.18 -0.66 -17.43
CA GLY A 143 -0.79 -1.13 -16.18
C GLY A 143 0.18 -1.06 -15.00
N LEU A 144 1.46 -1.38 -15.22
CA LEU A 144 2.51 -1.20 -14.22
C LEU A 144 2.73 0.27 -13.88
N ALA A 145 2.78 1.16 -14.87
CA ALA A 145 2.94 2.60 -14.66
C ALA A 145 1.82 3.19 -13.79
N ILE A 146 0.56 2.97 -14.18
CA ILE A 146 -0.61 3.49 -13.45
C ILE A 146 -0.74 2.82 -12.06
N GLY A 147 -0.47 1.52 -11.98
CA GLY A 147 -0.45 0.78 -10.72
C GLY A 147 0.54 1.35 -9.71
N ARG A 148 1.72 1.81 -10.17
CA ARG A 148 2.75 2.42 -9.32
C ARG A 148 2.38 3.82 -8.85
N ILE A 149 1.65 4.60 -9.64
CA ILE A 149 0.99 5.82 -9.16
C ILE A 149 0.03 5.48 -8.02
N GLY A 150 -0.73 4.39 -8.16
CA GLY A 150 -1.58 3.87 -7.07
C GLY A 150 -0.80 3.53 -5.80
N CYS A 151 0.40 2.94 -5.91
CA CYS A 151 1.27 2.68 -4.75
C CYS A 151 1.77 3.97 -4.10
N TYR A 152 2.12 4.97 -4.89
CA TYR A 152 2.54 6.28 -4.40
C TYR A 152 1.41 6.97 -3.61
N LEU A 153 0.20 6.99 -4.16
CA LEU A 153 -1.01 7.50 -3.49
C LEU A 153 -1.46 6.68 -2.26
N ASN A 154 -0.84 5.53 -2.01
CA ASN A 154 -1.10 4.73 -0.81
C ASN A 154 0.04 4.84 0.22
N GLY A 155 1.13 5.54 -0.12
CA GLY A 155 2.33 5.64 0.72
C GLY A 155 3.01 4.30 0.98
N CYS A 156 3.00 3.40 -0.02
CA CYS A 156 3.61 2.06 0.08
C CYS A 156 4.64 1.81 -1.02
N CYS A 157 5.51 0.82 -0.83
CA CYS A 157 6.54 0.41 -1.80
C CYS A 157 7.61 1.47 -2.10
N TRP A 158 7.96 2.29 -1.12
CA TRP A 158 9.04 3.29 -1.22
C TRP A 158 10.44 2.66 -1.20
N GLY A 159 11.45 3.47 -1.48
CA GLY A 159 12.88 3.13 -1.40
C GLY A 159 13.54 3.61 -0.11
N GLN A 160 14.87 3.51 -0.02
CA GLN A 160 15.62 3.83 1.21
C GLN A 160 15.34 5.25 1.75
N ALA A 161 15.72 5.49 3.00
CA ALA A 161 15.72 6.86 3.52
C ALA A 161 16.66 7.72 2.65
N ALA A 162 16.10 8.78 2.09
CA ALA A 162 16.81 9.73 1.26
C ALA A 162 17.57 10.69 2.17
N ASN A 163 18.90 10.68 2.05
CA ASN A 163 19.74 11.75 2.60
C ASN A 163 20.07 12.72 1.46
N ALA A 164 19.47 13.91 1.50
CA ALA A 164 19.66 14.94 0.47
C ALA A 164 21.12 15.39 0.33
N GLU A 165 21.94 15.23 1.37
CA GLU A 165 23.36 15.61 1.38
C GLU A 165 24.29 14.51 0.83
N ALA A 166 23.93 13.24 1.01
CA ALA A 166 24.81 12.11 0.69
C ALA A 166 24.57 11.50 -0.70
N CYS A 167 23.38 11.62 -1.26
CA CYS A 167 23.08 11.04 -2.57
C CYS A 167 21.96 11.82 -3.27
N PRO A 168 22.15 12.28 -4.52
CA PRO A 168 21.12 13.01 -5.23
C PRO A 168 19.86 12.16 -5.38
N VAL A 169 18.71 12.76 -5.11
CA VAL A 169 17.39 12.17 -5.31
C VAL A 169 16.79 12.85 -6.55
N PRO A 170 16.83 12.25 -7.75
CA PRO A 170 16.50 12.95 -8.99
C PRO A 170 15.10 13.59 -9.05
N LEU A 171 14.13 13.01 -8.32
CA LEU A 171 12.76 13.54 -8.21
C LEU A 171 12.47 14.19 -6.85
N GLY A 172 13.50 14.40 -6.02
CA GLY A 172 13.36 14.84 -4.63
C GLY A 172 12.88 13.74 -3.67
N PRO A 173 13.13 13.90 -2.36
CA PRO A 173 12.61 12.98 -1.36
C PRO A 173 11.08 13.09 -1.28
N ALA A 174 10.40 11.95 -1.22
CA ALA A 174 8.97 11.90 -0.96
C ALA A 174 8.71 11.80 0.55
N HIS A 175 7.74 12.59 1.02
CA HIS A 175 7.23 12.57 2.38
C HIS A 175 5.78 12.11 2.36
N PHE A 176 5.44 11.12 3.18
CA PHE A 176 4.09 10.62 3.30
C PHE A 176 3.54 10.96 4.70
N PRO A 177 2.25 11.28 4.84
CA PRO A 177 1.62 11.40 6.15
C PRO A 177 1.83 10.12 6.96
N LEU A 178 2.59 10.21 8.05
CA LEU A 178 3.12 9.05 8.76
C LEU A 178 2.03 8.24 9.45
N LEU A 179 1.10 8.93 10.08
CA LEU A 179 0.03 8.31 10.86
C LEU A 179 -0.90 7.41 10.02
N PRO A 180 -1.34 7.83 8.81
CA PRO A 180 -2.13 6.96 7.94
C PRO A 180 -1.30 6.10 6.98
N ALA A 181 0.00 6.31 6.79
CA ALA A 181 0.78 5.60 5.77
C ALA A 181 1.14 4.16 6.16
N HIS A 182 1.13 3.27 5.16
CA HIS A 182 1.69 1.92 5.30
C HIS A 182 3.17 1.92 5.71
N ALA A 183 3.90 2.97 5.33
CA ALA A 183 5.29 3.21 5.72
C ALA A 183 5.54 3.17 7.23
N ARG A 184 4.54 3.54 8.05
CA ARG A 184 4.67 3.67 9.50
C ARG A 184 5.21 2.41 10.17
N GLY A 185 4.64 1.25 9.84
CA GLY A 185 5.05 -0.02 10.46
C GLY A 185 6.53 -0.32 10.20
N GLN A 186 6.96 -0.15 8.95
CA GLN A 186 8.36 -0.40 8.57
C GLN A 186 9.31 0.65 9.16
N LEU A 187 8.98 1.95 9.09
CA LEU A 187 9.88 3.01 9.54
C LEU A 187 10.00 3.09 11.07
N VAL A 188 8.89 2.91 11.78
CA VAL A 188 8.84 3.09 13.24
C VAL A 188 9.14 1.78 13.97
N ASN A 189 8.53 0.66 13.55
CA ASN A 189 8.60 -0.59 14.33
C ASN A 189 9.68 -1.55 13.83
N GLU A 190 9.94 -1.62 12.51
CA GLU A 190 10.89 -2.60 11.97
C GLU A 190 12.30 -2.03 11.80
N LYS A 191 12.41 -0.77 11.36
CA LYS A 191 13.69 -0.13 11.02
C LYS A 191 14.12 0.93 12.03
N PHE A 192 13.25 1.36 12.93
CA PHE A 192 13.52 2.35 13.97
C PHE A 192 14.18 3.64 13.43
N LEU A 193 13.77 4.08 12.25
CA LEU A 193 14.34 5.26 11.57
C LEU A 193 13.75 6.59 12.05
N GLN A 194 12.56 6.55 12.69
CA GLN A 194 11.84 7.70 13.22
C GLN A 194 10.77 7.26 14.21
N THR A 195 10.24 8.20 14.99
CA THR A 195 9.08 8.04 15.89
C THR A 195 7.76 8.16 15.12
N SER A 196 6.64 7.74 15.73
CA SER A 196 5.32 7.77 15.07
C SER A 196 4.72 9.17 14.89
N THR A 197 5.16 10.14 15.68
CA THR A 197 4.56 11.49 15.75
C THR A 197 5.59 12.61 15.55
N GLY A 198 6.84 12.28 15.24
CA GLY A 198 7.95 13.24 15.15
C GLY A 198 8.54 13.64 16.51
N PHE A 199 8.13 12.96 17.59
CA PHE A 199 8.66 13.12 18.94
C PHE A 199 8.46 11.84 19.75
N ALA A 200 9.28 11.68 20.80
CA ALA A 200 9.18 10.59 21.77
C ALA A 200 8.69 11.11 23.12
N ILE A 201 7.93 10.27 23.82
CA ILE A 201 7.43 10.53 25.17
C ILE A 201 8.26 9.80 26.22
N LYS A 202 8.35 10.38 27.41
CA LYS A 202 9.06 9.79 28.55
C LYS A 202 8.37 8.48 28.93
N PRO A 203 9.11 7.37 29.10
CA PRO A 203 8.53 6.14 29.63
C PRO A 203 7.87 6.42 30.99
N ARG A 204 6.63 5.95 31.17
CA ARG A 204 5.97 6.01 32.47
C ARG A 204 6.61 5.00 33.41
N GLU A 205 7.24 5.47 34.48
CA GLU A 205 7.84 4.58 35.48
C GLU A 205 6.74 3.88 36.29
N ARG A 206 6.81 2.54 36.37
CA ARG A 206 5.93 1.74 37.25
C ARG A 206 6.29 2.04 38.71
N GLY A 207 5.61 3.00 39.32
CA GLY A 207 5.77 3.28 40.76
C GLY A 207 5.40 4.71 41.20
N MET A 208 5.35 5.67 40.28
CA MET A 208 4.96 7.05 40.61
C MET A 208 3.43 7.19 40.62
N MET A 209 2.80 6.65 41.67
CA MET A 209 1.33 6.54 41.78
C MET A 209 0.62 7.88 41.99
N PHE A 210 1.35 8.93 42.40
CA PHE A 210 0.79 10.23 42.78
C PHE A 210 1.38 11.42 42.00
N GLU A 211 1.99 11.16 40.84
CA GLU A 211 2.43 12.21 39.92
C GLU A 211 1.46 12.35 38.74
N ASP A 212 1.55 13.46 38.01
CA ASP A 212 0.80 13.61 36.76
C ASP A 212 1.32 12.61 35.72
N PRO A 213 0.49 11.63 35.30
CA PRO A 213 0.89 10.56 34.40
C PRO A 213 0.79 10.96 32.91
N ARG A 214 0.35 12.19 32.59
CA ARG A 214 0.28 12.67 31.20
C ARG A 214 1.65 12.65 30.53
N ALA A 215 1.64 12.42 29.22
CA ALA A 215 2.82 12.32 28.39
C ALA A 215 3.71 13.57 28.51
N VAL A 216 4.99 13.33 28.78
CA VAL A 216 6.04 14.36 28.77
C VAL A 216 6.95 14.10 27.59
N VAL A 217 7.13 15.10 26.74
CA VAL A 217 8.01 15.02 25.57
C VAL A 217 9.46 14.88 26.05
N THR A 218 10.17 13.87 25.56
CA THR A 218 11.59 13.65 25.90
C THR A 218 12.51 14.06 24.76
N VAL A 219 12.14 13.74 23.53
CA VAL A 219 12.92 14.05 22.33
C VAL A 219 11.96 14.55 21.27
N VAL A 220 12.35 15.60 20.55
CA VAL A 220 11.66 16.06 19.34
C VAL A 220 12.63 15.86 18.18
N GLU A 221 12.15 15.28 17.09
CA GLU A 221 13.00 15.04 15.93
C GLU A 221 13.35 16.35 15.21
N VAL A 222 14.63 16.51 14.89
CA VAL A 222 15.13 17.69 14.20
C VAL A 222 14.53 17.79 12.80
N GLY A 223 14.04 18.97 12.43
CA GLY A 223 13.38 19.26 11.16
C GLY A 223 11.96 18.73 11.04
N SER A 224 11.45 18.02 12.07
CA SER A 224 10.12 17.43 12.05
C SER A 224 9.00 18.49 12.06
N PRO A 225 7.79 18.15 11.58
CA PRO A 225 6.63 19.02 11.73
C PRO A 225 6.32 19.38 13.19
N ALA A 226 6.64 18.50 14.14
CA ALA A 226 6.47 18.74 15.57
C ALA A 226 7.45 19.81 16.09
N GLU A 227 8.72 19.76 15.70
CA GLU A 227 9.71 20.79 16.04
C GLU A 227 9.32 22.15 15.45
N LYS A 228 8.91 22.18 14.18
CA LYS A 228 8.45 23.41 13.50
C LYS A 228 7.20 24.01 14.13
N ALA A 229 6.34 23.18 14.73
CA ALA A 229 5.20 23.64 15.51
C ALA A 229 5.60 24.23 16.88
N GLY A 230 6.87 24.12 17.28
CA GLY A 230 7.40 24.67 18.52
C GLY A 230 7.37 23.73 19.71
N LEU A 231 7.15 22.42 19.49
CA LEU A 231 7.25 21.40 20.54
C LEU A 231 8.69 21.27 21.04
N GLN A 232 8.88 21.13 22.35
CA GLN A 232 10.20 21.05 22.97
C GLN A 232 10.32 19.87 23.94
N PRO A 233 11.53 19.30 24.12
CA PRO A 233 11.80 18.41 25.23
C PRO A 233 11.42 19.04 26.58
N GLY A 234 10.75 18.28 27.44
CA GLY A 234 10.23 18.72 28.74
C GLY A 234 8.78 19.20 28.71
N ASP A 235 8.19 19.43 27.53
CA ASP A 235 6.78 19.81 27.41
C ASP A 235 5.86 18.69 27.93
N ARG A 236 4.92 19.04 28.81
CA ARG A 236 3.88 18.10 29.26
C ARG A 236 2.62 18.30 28.42
N VAL A 237 2.10 17.25 27.80
CA VAL A 237 0.92 17.33 26.95
C VAL A 237 -0.34 17.34 27.82
N VAL A 238 -1.01 18.50 27.90
CA VAL A 238 -2.21 18.71 28.72
C VAL A 238 -3.49 18.78 27.89
N LYS A 239 -3.38 19.03 26.57
CA LYS A 239 -4.50 18.96 25.62
C LYS A 239 -4.10 18.23 24.34
N VAL A 240 -5.06 17.54 23.74
CA VAL A 240 -4.91 16.81 22.48
C VAL A 240 -6.09 17.09 21.57
N SER A 241 -5.84 17.22 20.26
CA SER A 241 -6.94 17.32 19.32
C SER A 241 -7.68 15.99 19.20
N ASP A 242 -9.01 16.03 19.34
CA ASP A 242 -9.89 14.93 18.99
C ASP A 242 -11.08 15.44 18.17
N ARG A 243 -11.35 14.78 17.04
CA ARG A 243 -12.36 15.18 16.04
C ARG A 243 -12.36 16.68 15.67
N GLY A 244 -11.16 17.27 15.54
CA GLY A 244 -10.98 18.67 15.13
C GLY A 244 -11.17 19.70 16.25
N ARG A 245 -11.36 19.28 17.50
CA ARG A 245 -11.42 20.16 18.67
C ARG A 245 -10.30 19.82 19.65
N LEU A 246 -9.70 20.84 20.24
CA LEU A 246 -8.70 20.65 21.28
C LEU A 246 -9.43 20.32 22.59
N GLN A 247 -9.14 19.15 23.16
CA GLN A 247 -9.76 18.65 24.39
C GLN A 247 -8.67 18.36 25.43
N PRO A 248 -9.02 18.28 26.73
CA PRO A 248 -8.07 17.83 27.75
C PRO A 248 -7.42 16.49 27.35
N ASN A 249 -6.12 16.35 27.62
CA ASN A 249 -5.43 15.07 27.53
C ASN A 249 -5.85 14.24 28.75
N ALA A 250 -6.98 13.53 28.62
CA ALA A 250 -7.54 12.77 29.71
C ALA A 250 -6.55 11.70 30.19
N ILE A 251 -6.46 11.54 31.50
CA ILE A 251 -5.72 10.47 32.16
C ILE A 251 -6.63 9.25 32.19
N ILE A 252 -6.15 8.13 31.67
CA ILE A 252 -6.96 6.93 31.46
C ILE A 252 -6.40 5.81 32.31
N VAL A 253 -7.24 5.22 33.14
CA VAL A 253 -6.89 4.07 33.97
C VAL A 253 -7.55 2.84 33.36
N GLU A 254 -6.74 1.93 32.84
CA GLU A 254 -7.15 0.65 32.29
C GLU A 254 -6.88 -0.47 33.29
N PHE A 255 -7.89 -1.32 33.51
CA PHE A 255 -7.78 -2.47 34.39
C PHE A 255 -8.71 -3.58 33.93
N ALA A 256 -8.35 -4.82 34.26
CA ALA A 256 -9.08 -6.00 33.84
C ALA A 256 -9.01 -7.08 34.91
N GLY A 257 -10.09 -7.87 35.02
CA GLY A 257 -10.17 -8.94 36.01
C GLY A 257 -11.59 -9.46 36.18
N PRO A 258 -11.81 -10.39 37.13
CA PRO A 258 -13.14 -10.85 37.50
C PRO A 258 -14.04 -9.68 37.91
N GLU A 259 -15.30 -9.69 37.51
CA GLU A 259 -16.24 -8.59 37.72
C GLU A 259 -16.36 -8.19 39.20
N GLU A 260 -16.32 -9.17 40.10
CA GLU A 260 -16.35 -8.97 41.56
C GLU A 260 -15.20 -8.10 42.10
N LYS A 261 -14.03 -8.17 41.46
CA LYS A 261 -12.83 -7.39 41.86
C LYS A 261 -12.76 -6.05 41.15
N VAL A 262 -13.24 -5.98 39.92
CA VAL A 262 -13.15 -4.80 39.05
C VAL A 262 -14.25 -3.79 39.37
N LYS A 263 -15.46 -4.25 39.70
CA LYS A 263 -16.62 -3.38 39.95
C LYS A 263 -16.39 -2.39 41.10
N PRO A 264 -15.89 -2.77 42.29
CA PRO A 264 -15.64 -1.81 43.36
C PRO A 264 -14.63 -0.72 42.96
N VAL A 265 -13.60 -1.11 42.19
CA VAL A 265 -12.57 -0.19 41.68
C VAL A 265 -13.18 0.78 40.67
N ALA A 266 -14.01 0.30 39.74
CA ALA A 266 -14.70 1.12 38.77
C ALA A 266 -15.64 2.13 39.44
N ASP A 267 -16.44 1.69 40.40
CA ASP A 267 -17.41 2.54 41.11
C ASP A 267 -16.68 3.63 41.93
N ALA A 268 -15.52 3.32 42.52
CA ALA A 268 -14.70 4.30 43.24
C ALA A 268 -14.09 5.35 42.30
N LEU A 269 -13.61 4.95 41.12
CA LEU A 269 -13.09 5.87 40.12
C LEU A 269 -14.20 6.76 39.55
N GLU A 270 -15.39 6.22 39.30
CA GLU A 270 -16.56 6.97 38.85
C GLU A 270 -17.01 8.01 39.90
N ALA A 271 -17.07 7.61 41.18
CA ALA A 271 -17.39 8.52 42.28
C ALA A 271 -16.37 9.66 42.46
N ALA A 272 -15.13 9.47 42.00
CA ALA A 272 -14.10 10.49 41.97
C ALA A 272 -14.17 11.41 40.73
N GLY A 273 -15.11 11.18 39.81
CA GLY A 273 -15.33 12.00 38.62
C GLY A 273 -14.78 11.40 37.32
N ALA A 274 -14.43 10.11 37.29
CA ALA A 274 -14.05 9.45 36.06
C ALA A 274 -15.26 9.17 35.15
N THR A 275 -15.06 9.28 33.84
CA THR A 275 -15.97 8.66 32.88
C THR A 275 -15.57 7.20 32.69
N VAL A 276 -16.40 6.27 33.16
CA VAL A 276 -16.12 4.83 33.10
C VAL A 276 -16.77 4.18 31.90
N THR A 277 -15.98 3.44 31.12
CA THR A 277 -16.43 2.64 29.98
C THR A 277 -16.06 1.17 30.21
N ARG A 278 -17.02 0.26 30.02
CA ARG A 278 -16.81 -1.19 30.16
C ARG A 278 -16.72 -1.82 28.78
N GLU A 279 -15.63 -2.55 28.52
CA GLU A 279 -15.36 -3.20 27.25
C GLU A 279 -15.62 -4.73 27.32
N PRO A 280 -15.84 -5.40 26.17
CA PRO A 280 -15.98 -6.85 26.11
C PRO A 280 -14.76 -7.57 26.71
N GLY A 281 -15.00 -8.65 27.47
CA GLY A 281 -13.94 -9.44 28.10
C GLY A 281 -13.48 -8.96 29.48
N GLY A 282 -14.27 -8.12 30.15
CA GLY A 282 -14.01 -7.72 31.55
C GLY A 282 -12.97 -6.61 31.72
N ARG A 283 -12.66 -5.88 30.65
CA ARG A 283 -11.82 -4.68 30.69
C ARG A 283 -12.66 -3.45 31.05
N VAL A 284 -12.13 -2.62 31.92
CA VAL A 284 -12.74 -1.35 32.30
C VAL A 284 -11.74 -0.22 32.09
N ARG A 285 -12.24 0.89 31.55
CA ARG A 285 -11.49 2.13 31.35
C ARG A 285 -12.14 3.24 32.13
N ALA A 286 -11.36 4.00 32.87
CA ALA A 286 -11.81 5.18 33.61
C ALA A 286 -11.00 6.40 33.16
N ALA A 287 -11.66 7.40 32.56
CA ALA A 287 -11.00 8.59 32.03
C ALA A 287 -11.24 9.82 32.92
N PHE A 288 -10.19 10.56 33.24
CA PHE A 288 -10.21 11.78 34.03
C PHE A 288 -9.66 12.96 33.22
N ASP A 289 -10.46 14.01 33.03
CA ASP A 289 -10.01 15.22 32.32
C ASP A 289 -9.13 16.12 33.21
N GLU A 290 -9.21 15.98 34.54
CA GLU A 290 -8.52 16.83 35.51
C GLU A 290 -7.63 16.00 36.46
N LEU A 291 -6.41 16.50 36.72
CA LEU A 291 -5.42 15.82 37.57
C LEU A 291 -5.91 15.63 39.03
N PRO A 292 -6.54 16.62 39.70
CA PRO A 292 -7.02 16.44 41.07
C PRO A 292 -8.06 15.32 41.21
N ALA A 293 -8.94 15.17 40.21
CA ALA A 293 -9.94 14.11 40.19
C ALA A 293 -9.28 12.73 40.03
N TYR A 294 -8.27 12.63 39.16
CA TYR A 294 -7.46 11.41 39.00
C TYR A 294 -6.76 11.02 40.31
N LEU A 295 -6.05 11.95 40.95
CA LEU A 295 -5.32 11.67 42.20
C LEU A 295 -6.26 11.19 43.30
N LYS A 296 -7.42 11.84 43.46
CA LYS A 296 -8.47 11.40 44.39
C LYS A 296 -8.97 10.00 44.06
N GLY A 297 -9.32 9.74 42.80
CA GLY A 297 -9.82 8.43 42.38
C GLY A 297 -8.79 7.33 42.56
N ARG A 298 -7.52 7.62 42.28
CA ARG A 298 -6.41 6.68 42.45
C ARG A 298 -6.21 6.30 43.92
N MET A 299 -6.24 7.30 44.81
CA MET A 299 -6.16 7.07 46.26
C MET A 299 -7.31 6.21 46.79
N GLU A 300 -8.55 6.41 46.31
CA GLU A 300 -9.68 5.58 46.72
C GLU A 300 -9.59 4.15 46.16
N ALA A 301 -9.15 4.00 44.91
CA ALA A 301 -8.98 2.70 44.28
C ALA A 301 -7.93 1.82 44.98
N GLU A 302 -6.84 2.41 45.49
CA GLU A 302 -5.79 1.69 46.21
C GLU A 302 -6.21 1.18 47.60
N LYS A 303 -7.23 1.80 48.22
CA LYS A 303 -7.80 1.31 49.49
C LYS A 303 -8.60 0.02 49.32
N ILE A 304 -8.99 -0.31 48.09
CA ILE A 304 -9.82 -1.47 47.81
C ILE A 304 -8.93 -2.72 47.80
N PRO A 305 -9.20 -3.71 48.68
CA PRO A 305 -8.43 -4.94 48.70
C PRO A 305 -8.69 -5.76 47.43
N GLY A 306 -7.67 -5.84 46.57
CA GLY A 306 -7.72 -6.63 45.35
C GLY A 306 -6.48 -6.38 44.50
N ASP A 307 -5.81 -7.45 44.09
CA ASP A 307 -4.65 -7.37 43.18
C ASP A 307 -5.14 -7.12 41.73
N VAL A 308 -5.76 -5.97 41.51
CA VAL A 308 -6.18 -5.51 40.18
C VAL A 308 -5.13 -4.52 39.69
N PRO A 309 -4.25 -4.92 38.75
CA PRO A 309 -3.22 -4.03 38.24
C PRO A 309 -3.88 -2.89 37.46
N LEU A 310 -3.74 -1.67 38.00
CA LEU A 310 -4.24 -0.46 37.37
C LEU A 310 -3.14 0.13 36.47
N MET A 311 -3.32 0.02 35.16
CA MET A 311 -2.42 0.63 34.17
C MET A 311 -2.88 2.04 33.84
N THR A 312 -1.97 3.01 33.85
CA THR A 312 -2.32 4.40 33.51
C THR A 312 -1.75 4.77 32.16
N THR A 313 -2.61 5.31 31.31
CA THR A 313 -2.33 5.88 30.00
C THR A 313 -2.93 7.28 29.88
N ASP A 314 -2.80 7.90 28.72
CA ASP A 314 -3.50 9.13 28.39
C ASP A 314 -4.11 9.09 26.99
N ARG A 315 -4.90 10.12 26.68
CA ARG A 315 -5.59 10.25 25.40
C ARG A 315 -4.63 10.37 24.22
N LEU A 316 -3.44 10.97 24.39
CA LEU A 316 -2.42 11.04 23.34
C LEU A 316 -1.97 9.63 22.94
N ASP A 317 -1.65 8.77 23.90
CA ASP A 317 -1.21 7.40 23.65
C ASP A 317 -2.30 6.55 22.98
N GLU A 318 -3.55 6.69 23.42
CA GLU A 318 -4.68 6.03 22.77
C GLU A 318 -4.84 6.50 21.33
N LEU A 319 -4.77 7.81 21.09
CA LEU A 319 -4.87 8.39 19.76
C LEU A 319 -3.70 7.94 18.87
N ALA A 320 -2.48 7.84 19.41
CA ALA A 320 -1.32 7.36 18.67
C ALA A 320 -1.46 5.86 18.31
N ARG A 321 -2.06 5.05 19.20
CA ARG A 321 -2.33 3.62 18.98
C ARG A 321 -3.41 3.42 17.91
N ASP A 322 -4.55 4.07 18.08
CA ASP A 322 -5.74 3.92 17.22
C ASP A 322 -6.07 5.22 16.49
N TRP A 323 -5.13 5.65 15.64
CA TRP A 323 -5.24 6.93 14.95
C TRP A 323 -6.49 7.01 14.04
N PRO A 324 -7.36 8.04 14.16
CA PRO A 324 -8.57 8.14 13.38
C PRO A 324 -8.33 8.19 11.87
N ARG A 325 -9.16 7.49 11.09
CA ARG A 325 -9.10 7.51 9.63
C ARG A 325 -9.36 8.93 9.09
N GLY A 326 -8.60 9.34 8.08
CA GLY A 326 -8.75 10.66 7.44
C GLY A 326 -8.16 11.84 8.22
N LYS A 327 -7.72 11.64 9.48
CA LYS A 327 -7.05 12.68 10.26
C LYS A 327 -5.57 12.72 9.89
N ALA A 328 -5.12 13.85 9.35
CA ALA A 328 -3.70 14.07 9.02
C ALA A 328 -2.97 14.92 10.06
N TYR A 329 -3.72 15.75 10.80
CA TYR A 329 -3.15 16.76 11.69
C TYR A 329 -3.32 16.39 13.16
N LEU A 330 -2.28 16.70 13.94
CA LEU A 330 -2.25 16.67 15.39
C LEU A 330 -2.15 18.12 15.89
N THR A 331 -2.86 18.42 16.97
CA THR A 331 -2.74 19.71 17.67
C THR A 331 -2.59 19.38 19.14
N LEU A 332 -1.61 20.01 19.79
CA LEU A 332 -1.27 19.75 21.19
C LEU A 332 -1.37 21.05 21.97
N GLY A 333 -1.92 20.98 23.18
CA GLY A 333 -1.70 22.00 24.20
C GLY A 333 -0.69 21.46 25.20
N VAL A 334 0.39 22.20 25.41
CA VAL A 334 1.50 21.78 26.26
C VAL A 334 1.66 22.72 27.44
N GLU A 335 2.01 22.17 28.60
CA GLU A 335 2.43 22.95 29.74
C GLU A 335 3.96 23.09 29.72
N ARG A 336 4.43 24.34 29.71
CA ARG A 336 5.85 24.71 29.72
C ARG A 336 6.05 25.85 30.71
N GLY A 337 6.90 25.63 31.72
CA GLY A 337 7.18 26.64 32.74
C GLY A 337 5.94 27.11 33.51
N GLY A 338 4.94 26.23 33.70
CA GLY A 338 3.68 26.54 34.39
C GLY A 338 2.65 27.30 33.54
N GLN A 339 2.91 27.53 32.25
CA GLN A 339 1.95 28.11 31.32
C GLN A 339 1.47 27.07 30.31
N VAL A 340 0.17 27.09 30.00
CA VAL A 340 -0.41 26.26 28.94
C VAL A 340 -0.32 26.99 27.61
N ILE A 341 0.41 26.40 26.67
CA ILE A 341 0.65 26.91 25.32
C ILE A 341 -0.03 25.97 24.33
N ASP A 342 -0.99 26.49 23.56
CA ASP A 342 -1.61 25.75 22.47
C ASP A 342 -0.75 25.87 21.21
N LEU A 343 -0.21 24.75 20.72
CA LEU A 343 0.66 24.72 19.54
C LEU A 343 -0.17 24.74 18.25
N PRO A 344 0.36 25.31 17.15
CA PRO A 344 -0.28 25.21 15.84
C PRO A 344 -0.44 23.74 15.40
N PRO A 345 -1.46 23.43 14.57
CA PRO A 345 -1.65 22.08 14.04
C PRO A 345 -0.46 21.68 13.15
N PHE A 346 0.01 20.45 13.31
CA PHE A 346 1.07 19.87 12.48
C PHE A 346 0.69 18.47 12.02
N ALA A 347 1.19 18.05 10.86
CA ALA A 347 0.98 16.70 10.34
C ALA A 347 2.30 15.92 10.44
N PRO A 348 2.38 14.86 11.28
CA PRO A 348 3.53 13.97 11.26
C PRO A 348 3.74 13.34 9.88
N GLU A 349 4.93 13.50 9.35
CA GLU A 349 5.33 13.01 8.02
C GLU A 349 6.51 12.05 8.15
N THR A 350 6.67 11.18 7.16
CA THR A 350 7.87 10.34 7.08
C THR A 350 9.12 11.20 6.89
N VAL A 351 10.27 10.70 7.33
CA VAL A 351 11.58 11.09 6.78
C VAL A 351 11.53 11.05 5.26
N GLY A 352 12.43 11.79 4.60
CA GLY A 352 12.52 11.77 3.15
C GLY A 352 12.81 10.36 2.66
N LEU A 353 12.03 9.86 1.70
CA LEU A 353 12.21 8.52 1.12
C LEU A 353 12.45 8.62 -0.38
N TYR A 354 13.23 7.69 -0.94
CA TYR A 354 13.33 7.56 -2.39
C TYR A 354 11.96 7.16 -2.99
N PRO A 355 11.37 7.97 -3.90
CA PRO A 355 10.09 7.68 -4.52
C PRO A 355 10.24 6.67 -5.65
N THR A 356 10.66 5.45 -5.32
CA THR A 356 10.90 4.37 -6.29
C THR A 356 9.67 4.07 -7.14
N GLN A 357 8.46 4.31 -6.64
CA GLN A 357 7.20 4.18 -7.38
C GLN A 357 7.12 5.16 -8.57
N LEU A 358 7.61 6.39 -8.40
CA LEU A 358 7.67 7.37 -9.48
C LEU A 358 8.76 7.02 -10.49
N TYR A 359 9.90 6.51 -10.03
CA TYR A 359 10.94 5.99 -10.93
C TYR A 359 10.40 4.84 -11.78
N GLU A 360 9.64 3.91 -11.18
CA GLU A 360 8.97 2.83 -11.92
C GLU A 360 7.94 3.38 -12.92
N THR A 361 7.18 4.40 -12.54
CA THR A 361 6.19 5.02 -13.43
C THR A 361 6.87 5.63 -14.65
N VAL A 362 7.90 6.44 -14.43
CA VAL A 362 8.67 7.09 -15.52
C VAL A 362 9.34 6.05 -16.40
N SER A 363 9.98 5.04 -15.82
CA SER A 363 10.67 4.00 -16.60
C SER A 363 9.69 3.16 -17.43
N MET A 364 8.50 2.84 -16.90
CA MET A 364 7.47 2.13 -17.67
C MET A 364 6.92 3.00 -18.81
N VAL A 365 6.76 4.31 -18.61
CA VAL A 365 6.37 5.24 -19.69
C VAL A 365 7.45 5.29 -20.77
N LEU A 366 8.72 5.43 -20.39
CA LEU A 366 9.84 5.38 -21.34
C LEU A 366 9.89 4.04 -22.09
N LEU A 367 9.65 2.93 -21.39
CA LEU A 367 9.59 1.61 -22.00
C LEU A 367 8.43 1.48 -22.99
N ILE A 368 7.26 2.06 -22.70
CA ILE A 368 6.15 2.15 -23.67
C ILE A 368 6.61 2.88 -24.93
N LEU A 369 7.28 4.04 -24.80
CA LEU A 369 7.77 4.79 -25.95
C LEU A 369 8.77 3.97 -26.78
N VAL A 370 9.69 3.26 -26.12
CA VAL A 370 10.63 2.34 -26.77
C VAL A 370 9.89 1.23 -27.51
N LEU A 371 8.90 0.59 -26.89
CA LEU A 371 8.12 -0.47 -27.51
C LEU A 371 7.35 0.04 -28.73
N LEU A 372 6.76 1.23 -28.65
CA LEU A 372 6.03 1.83 -29.78
C LEU A 372 6.97 2.23 -30.92
N ALA A 373 8.12 2.82 -30.60
CA ALA A 373 9.15 3.19 -31.58
C ALA A 373 9.80 1.95 -32.22
N TYR A 374 9.95 0.87 -31.47
CA TYR A 374 10.53 -0.40 -31.95
C TYR A 374 9.53 -1.25 -32.74
N TYR A 375 8.21 -1.07 -32.54
CA TYR A 375 7.16 -1.83 -33.21
C TYR A 375 7.33 -1.99 -34.74
N PRO A 376 7.65 -0.95 -35.54
CA PRO A 376 7.87 -1.11 -36.98
C PRO A 376 9.14 -1.91 -37.34
N TYR A 377 10.11 -1.99 -36.44
CA TYR A 377 11.41 -2.65 -36.66
C TYR A 377 11.42 -4.11 -36.22
N ARG A 378 10.32 -4.63 -35.66
CA ARG A 378 10.26 -6.02 -35.21
C ARG A 378 10.47 -7.02 -36.35
N ARG A 379 11.35 -7.99 -36.12
CA ARG A 379 11.68 -9.08 -37.05
C ARG A 379 10.60 -10.15 -37.06
N HIS A 380 10.04 -10.47 -35.90
CA HIS A 380 9.06 -11.54 -35.73
C HIS A 380 7.94 -11.11 -34.77
N ASP A 381 6.83 -11.85 -34.79
CA ASP A 381 5.77 -11.67 -33.80
C ASP A 381 6.28 -12.13 -32.42
N GLY A 382 5.94 -11.42 -31.34
CA GLY A 382 6.37 -11.73 -29.97
C GLY A 382 7.64 -11.01 -29.52
N GLN A 383 8.38 -10.39 -30.44
CA GLN A 383 9.62 -9.69 -30.11
C GLN A 383 9.38 -8.44 -29.25
N LEU A 384 8.21 -7.80 -29.35
CA LEU A 384 7.87 -6.66 -28.50
C LEU A 384 7.72 -7.07 -27.04
N MET A 385 7.17 -8.27 -26.80
CA MET A 385 7.10 -8.86 -25.45
C MET A 385 8.50 -9.14 -24.90
N VAL A 386 9.41 -9.65 -25.72
CA VAL A 386 10.82 -9.87 -25.32
C VAL A 386 11.46 -8.54 -24.90
N VAL A 387 11.33 -7.48 -25.71
CA VAL A 387 11.89 -6.15 -25.39
C VAL A 387 11.29 -5.61 -24.09
N LEU A 388 9.98 -5.79 -23.86
CA LEU A 388 9.34 -5.44 -22.59
C LEU A 388 9.99 -6.20 -21.43
N MET A 389 10.13 -7.53 -21.54
CA MET A 389 10.69 -8.36 -20.47
C MET A 389 12.12 -7.97 -20.12
N ILE A 390 12.97 -7.71 -21.12
CA ILE A 390 14.35 -7.26 -20.93
C ILE A 390 14.34 -5.88 -20.24
N GLY A 391 13.61 -4.92 -20.79
CA GLY A 391 13.54 -3.56 -20.24
C GLY A 391 13.01 -3.54 -18.81
N TYR A 392 11.95 -4.30 -18.53
CA TYR A 392 11.38 -4.44 -17.20
C TYR A 392 12.36 -5.10 -16.22
N ALA A 393 13.03 -6.19 -16.61
CA ALA A 393 13.98 -6.89 -15.75
C ALA A 393 15.17 -5.99 -15.36
N ILE A 394 15.76 -5.28 -16.33
CA ILE A 394 16.87 -4.35 -16.07
C ILE A 394 16.41 -3.26 -15.10
N HIS A 395 15.29 -2.61 -15.41
CA HIS A 395 14.74 -1.57 -14.55
C HIS A 395 14.42 -2.08 -13.15
N ARG A 396 13.75 -3.24 -13.02
CA ARG A 396 13.36 -3.81 -11.73
C ARG A 396 14.59 -4.15 -10.89
N PHE A 397 15.64 -4.68 -11.50
CA PHE A 397 16.89 -4.97 -10.81
C PHE A 397 17.55 -3.71 -10.23
N ILE A 398 17.62 -2.64 -11.03
CA ILE A 398 18.19 -1.35 -10.61
C ILE A 398 17.32 -0.72 -9.52
N ASN A 399 16.00 -0.63 -9.73
CA ASN A 399 15.10 0.03 -8.78
C ASN A 399 15.07 -0.68 -7.42
N GLU A 400 15.24 -2.00 -7.42
CA GLU A 400 15.30 -2.79 -6.19
C GLU A 400 16.57 -2.53 -5.36
N SER A 401 17.68 -2.10 -5.99
CA SER A 401 18.88 -1.68 -5.25
C SER A 401 18.63 -0.43 -4.38
N LEU A 402 17.63 0.38 -4.75
CA LEU A 402 17.18 1.55 -4.00
C LEU A 402 16.14 1.19 -2.94
N ARG A 403 15.87 -0.09 -2.67
CA ARG A 403 14.86 -0.54 -1.69
C ARG A 403 15.53 -1.29 -0.55
N ILE A 404 14.88 -1.29 0.62
CA ILE A 404 15.37 -1.99 1.82
C ILE A 404 14.62 -3.31 1.94
N GLU A 405 14.93 -4.27 1.06
CA GLU A 405 14.41 -5.64 1.12
C GLU A 405 15.47 -6.62 1.66
N PRO A 406 15.07 -7.69 2.36
CA PRO A 406 16.01 -8.70 2.81
C PRO A 406 16.71 -9.36 1.62
N SER A 407 18.03 -9.46 1.69
CA SER A 407 18.82 -10.25 0.76
C SER A 407 18.68 -11.74 1.10
N TYR A 408 18.51 -12.56 0.07
CA TYR A 408 18.52 -14.02 0.18
C TYR A 408 19.86 -14.56 -0.34
N ASN A 409 19.95 -15.86 -0.58
CA ASN A 409 21.16 -16.52 -1.10
C ASN A 409 21.82 -15.71 -2.23
N GLY A 410 23.13 -15.49 -2.11
CA GLY A 410 23.93 -14.75 -3.08
C GLY A 410 23.89 -13.22 -2.94
N GLY A 411 23.30 -12.67 -1.87
CA GLY A 411 23.28 -11.23 -1.60
C GLY A 411 22.26 -10.43 -2.42
N LEU A 412 21.44 -11.11 -3.24
CA LEU A 412 20.38 -10.50 -4.04
C LEU A 412 19.01 -10.62 -3.36
N THR A 413 18.14 -9.66 -3.59
CA THR A 413 16.74 -9.69 -3.13
C THR A 413 15.90 -10.66 -3.97
N LEU A 414 14.72 -11.05 -3.46
CA LEU A 414 13.79 -11.91 -4.21
C LEU A 414 13.39 -11.28 -5.55
N SER A 415 13.15 -9.97 -5.56
CA SER A 415 12.80 -9.21 -6.77
C SER A 415 13.95 -9.13 -7.78
N GLN A 416 15.20 -9.07 -7.31
CA GLN A 416 16.38 -9.15 -8.17
C GLN A 416 16.53 -10.53 -8.80
N TRP A 417 16.37 -11.61 -8.02
CA TRP A 417 16.34 -12.98 -8.56
C TRP A 417 15.22 -13.16 -9.59
N GLY A 418 14.03 -12.66 -9.31
CA GLY A 418 12.93 -12.64 -10.27
C GLY A 418 13.29 -11.91 -11.58
N SER A 419 14.02 -10.80 -11.48
CA SER A 419 14.49 -10.04 -12.65
C SER A 419 15.50 -10.85 -13.48
N VAL A 420 16.43 -11.57 -12.83
CA VAL A 420 17.38 -12.47 -13.52
C VAL A 420 16.63 -13.59 -14.28
N ILE A 421 15.62 -14.19 -13.66
CA ILE A 421 14.80 -15.25 -14.28
C ILE A 421 14.02 -14.69 -15.48
N VAL A 422 13.42 -13.51 -15.36
CA VAL A 422 12.69 -12.87 -16.45
C VAL A 422 13.64 -12.54 -17.61
N LEU A 423 14.83 -12.02 -17.32
CA LEU A 423 15.85 -11.72 -18.33
C LEU A 423 16.30 -12.98 -19.06
N GLY A 424 16.63 -14.05 -18.33
CA GLY A 424 17.01 -15.34 -18.93
C GLY A 424 15.90 -15.94 -19.80
N SER A 425 14.65 -15.85 -19.33
CA SER A 425 13.47 -16.30 -20.09
C SER A 425 13.29 -15.49 -21.37
N ALA A 426 13.48 -14.17 -21.33
CA ALA A 426 13.38 -13.30 -22.49
C ALA A 426 14.41 -13.65 -23.57
N LEU A 427 15.67 -13.88 -23.16
CA LEU A 427 16.74 -14.29 -24.08
C LEU A 427 16.49 -15.67 -24.70
N ALA A 428 15.97 -16.62 -23.90
CA ALA A 428 15.61 -17.94 -24.39
C ALA A 428 14.44 -17.86 -25.40
N ILE A 429 13.42 -17.04 -25.11
CA ILE A 429 12.31 -16.80 -26.04
C ILE A 429 12.86 -16.17 -27.32
N GLU A 430 13.67 -15.12 -27.25
CA GLU A 430 14.24 -14.48 -28.45
C GLU A 430 15.02 -15.48 -29.31
N ALA A 431 15.90 -16.29 -28.70
CA ALA A 431 16.65 -17.32 -29.41
C ALA A 431 15.73 -18.36 -30.07
N TYR A 432 14.61 -18.71 -29.43
CA TYR A 432 13.59 -19.59 -30.00
C TYR A 432 12.86 -18.93 -31.18
N LEU A 433 12.37 -17.69 -31.02
CA LEU A 433 11.68 -16.96 -32.09
C LEU A 433 12.60 -16.80 -33.31
N TRP A 434 13.89 -16.54 -33.09
CA TRP A 434 14.88 -16.40 -34.15
C TRP A 434 15.14 -17.69 -34.93
N ARG A 435 14.96 -18.87 -34.30
CA ARG A 435 15.11 -20.18 -34.95
C ARG A 435 13.87 -20.64 -35.69
N VAL A 436 12.69 -20.30 -35.18
CA VAL A 436 11.42 -20.89 -35.63
C VAL A 436 10.63 -19.97 -36.57
N MET A 437 10.77 -18.64 -36.43
CA MET A 437 9.97 -17.70 -37.20
C MET A 437 10.74 -17.09 -38.38
N PRO A 438 10.09 -16.95 -39.55
CA PRO A 438 10.69 -16.28 -40.69
C PRO A 438 10.73 -14.76 -40.47
N SER A 439 11.88 -14.15 -40.75
CA SER A 439 12.07 -12.71 -40.60
C SER A 439 11.15 -11.91 -41.52
N ARG A 440 10.40 -10.96 -40.94
CA ARG A 440 9.61 -9.96 -41.67
C ARG A 440 10.47 -9.12 -42.63
N TRP A 441 11.77 -8.98 -42.33
CA TRP A 441 12.72 -8.28 -43.19
C TRP A 441 13.08 -9.09 -44.44
N ALA A 442 13.04 -10.42 -44.38
CA ALA A 442 13.29 -11.27 -45.54
C ALA A 442 12.16 -11.16 -46.58
N ALA A 443 10.91 -11.00 -46.13
CA ALA A 443 9.75 -10.81 -47.01
C ALA A 443 9.74 -9.45 -47.74
N THR A 444 10.34 -8.42 -47.15
CA THR A 444 10.46 -7.07 -47.76
C THR A 444 11.66 -6.94 -48.70
N ALA A 445 12.63 -7.86 -48.62
CA ALA A 445 13.80 -7.90 -49.49
C ALA A 445 13.60 -8.70 -50.81
N ALA A 446 12.41 -9.27 -51.04
CA ALA A 446 12.11 -9.97 -52.28
C ALA A 446 12.16 -9.00 -53.49
N PRO A 447 12.86 -9.33 -54.59
CA PRO A 447 12.97 -8.44 -55.74
C PRO A 447 11.58 -8.13 -56.33
N ARG A 448 11.35 -6.86 -56.70
CA ARG A 448 10.14 -6.46 -57.44
C ARG A 448 10.04 -7.32 -58.71
N PRO A 449 8.87 -7.88 -59.05
CA PRO A 449 8.70 -8.60 -60.29
C PRO A 449 9.10 -7.69 -61.46
N ALA A 450 9.86 -8.23 -62.42
CA ALA A 450 10.28 -7.50 -63.60
C ALA A 450 9.04 -6.89 -64.29
N PRO A 451 9.13 -5.65 -64.82
CA PRO A 451 8.02 -5.07 -65.57
C PRO A 451 7.62 -6.03 -66.69
N GLY A 452 6.35 -6.43 -66.71
CA GLY A 452 5.81 -7.30 -67.74
C GLY A 452 5.99 -6.69 -69.13
N PRO A 453 6.04 -7.52 -70.20
CA PRO A 453 6.23 -7.02 -71.56
C PRO A 453 5.16 -5.96 -71.88
N ALA A 454 5.62 -4.84 -72.44
CA ALA A 454 4.76 -3.75 -72.85
C ALA A 454 3.70 -4.29 -73.83
N VAL A 455 2.43 -4.14 -73.47
CA VAL A 455 1.32 -4.43 -74.36
C VAL A 455 1.38 -3.41 -75.49
N GLU A 456 1.85 -3.83 -76.67
CA GLU A 456 1.72 -3.04 -77.88
C GLU A 456 0.24 -2.77 -78.13
N LYS A 457 -0.14 -1.48 -78.12
CA LYS A 457 -1.46 -1.05 -78.54
C LYS A 457 -1.57 -1.25 -80.05
N PRO A 458 -2.62 -1.92 -80.56
CA PRO A 458 -2.86 -1.98 -82.00
C PRO A 458 -3.16 -0.57 -82.54
N ALA A 459 -2.60 -0.31 -83.72
CA ALA A 459 -2.54 0.99 -84.40
C ALA A 459 -3.91 1.53 -84.86
#